data_AF-A0A969EGD3-F1
#
_entry.id   AF-A0A969EGD3-F1
#
_cell.length_a   1.000
_cell.length_b   1.000
_cell.length_c   1.000
_cell.angle_alpha   90.00
_cell.angle_beta   90.00
_cell.angle_gamma   90.00
#
_symmetry.space_group_name_H-M   'P 1'
#
loop_
_entity.id
_entity.type
_entity.pdbx_description
1 polymer ?
#
loop_
_entity_poly.entity_id
_entity_poly.type
_entity_poly.pdbx_seq_one_letter_code
_entity_poly.pdbx_strand_id
1 'polypeptide(L)'
;MAGFTLTELAIVVLIVGLLIGGLALTLTAQNEARQFAETRTRLELAQEALIGFAIRNGRLPCPAILGNGGLEAPAGGGACTAALNGVLPGATLGLSGVTNGELLDSWEGPIRYAVTNWSTSAFTTSNQIATLGVNNLAPTLLVCNSSTPTACSGAAPAAQKLTADGTVVAVVYSLGKNWRAAPGADEAENVDGDANFVNHDPRPAGAGGGEYDDIVTWLSVNVLVNRMVAAGAL
;
A
#
# COMPACT_ATOMS: atom_id res chain seq x y z
N MET A 1 -35.58 56.53 4.67
CA MET A 1 -34.57 55.47 4.83
C MET A 1 -35.22 54.34 5.59
N ALA A 2 -35.68 53.30 4.88
CA ALA A 2 -36.21 52.09 5.53
C ALA A 2 -35.01 51.36 6.14
N GLY A 3 -34.95 51.31 7.47
CA GLY A 3 -33.92 50.55 8.19
C GLY A 3 -34.25 49.06 8.13
N PHE A 4 -33.23 48.24 7.90
CA PHE A 4 -33.35 46.78 7.98
C PHE A 4 -33.92 46.37 9.35
N THR A 5 -34.89 45.46 9.35
CA THR A 5 -35.46 44.94 10.60
C THR A 5 -34.51 43.94 11.24
N LEU A 6 -34.48 43.87 12.58
CA LEU A 6 -33.67 42.87 13.30
C LEU A 6 -33.99 41.43 12.87
N THR A 7 -35.24 41.17 12.50
CA THR A 7 -35.71 39.88 11.98
C THR A 7 -35.13 39.55 10.60
N GLU A 8 -34.97 40.54 9.74
CA GLU A 8 -34.42 40.35 8.39
C GLU A 8 -32.92 40.04 8.46
N LEU A 9 -32.18 40.72 9.34
CA LEU A 9 -30.77 40.42 9.59
C LEU A 9 -30.58 39.04 10.25
N ALA A 10 -31.48 38.62 11.15
CA ALA A 10 -31.45 37.30 11.77
C ALA A 10 -31.67 36.16 10.75
N ILE A 11 -32.61 36.33 9.81
CA ILE A 11 -32.86 35.34 8.75
C ILE A 11 -31.68 35.27 7.79
N VAL A 12 -31.06 36.40 7.43
CA VAL A 12 -29.86 36.41 6.57
C VAL A 12 -28.70 35.67 7.23
N VAL A 13 -28.43 35.92 8.51
CA VAL A 13 -27.36 35.22 9.25
C VAL A 13 -27.65 33.72 9.37
N LEU A 14 -28.91 33.33 9.57
CA LEU A 14 -29.33 31.93 9.57
C LEU A 14 -29.05 31.24 8.23
N ILE A 15 -29.45 31.88 7.12
CA ILE A 15 -29.23 31.33 5.76
C ILE A 15 -27.73 31.24 5.46
N VAL A 16 -26.96 32.30 5.74
CA VAL A 16 -25.50 32.31 5.53
C VAL A 16 -24.82 31.24 6.39
N GLY A 17 -25.24 31.08 7.65
CA GLY A 17 -24.73 30.03 8.53
C GLY A 17 -24.98 28.62 8.00
N LEU A 18 -26.18 28.36 7.47
CA LEU A 18 -26.51 27.08 6.83
C LEU A 18 -25.69 26.84 5.56
N LEU A 19 -25.48 27.86 4.73
CA LEU A 19 -24.68 27.75 3.50
C LEU A 19 -23.21 27.47 3.80
N ILE A 20 -22.61 28.15 4.79
CA ILE A 20 -21.22 27.91 5.19
C ILE A 20 -21.08 26.50 5.81
N GLY A 21 -22.02 26.10 6.66
CA GLY A 21 -22.03 24.78 7.29
C GLY A 21 -22.13 23.64 6.27
N GLY A 22 -22.98 23.79 5.25
CA GLY A 22 -23.08 22.81 4.15
C GLY A 22 -21.81 22.71 3.31
N LEU A 23 -21.17 23.84 3.00
CA LEU A 23 -19.95 23.88 2.19
C LEU A 23 -18.76 23.21 2.89
N ALA A 24 -18.64 23.38 4.21
CA ALA A 24 -17.53 22.82 4.99
C ALA A 24 -17.46 21.29 4.90
N LEU A 25 -18.61 20.59 4.93
CA LEU A 25 -18.67 19.13 4.84
C LEU A 25 -18.24 18.61 3.45
N THR A 26 -18.53 19.37 2.39
CA THR A 26 -18.12 18.98 1.03
C THR A 26 -16.62 19.13 0.81
N LEU A 27 -16.00 20.14 1.43
CA LEU A 27 -14.57 20.38 1.32
C LEU A 27 -13.75 19.28 2.01
N THR A 28 -14.19 18.81 3.18
CA THR A 28 -13.49 17.73 3.90
C THR A 28 -13.50 16.43 3.10
N ALA A 29 -14.65 16.05 2.52
CA ALA A 29 -14.76 14.85 1.68
C ALA A 29 -13.91 14.96 0.40
N GLN A 30 -13.84 16.16 -0.21
CA GLN A 30 -12.97 16.39 -1.37
C GLN A 30 -11.47 16.29 -1.02
N ASN A 31 -11.06 16.83 0.12
CA ASN A 31 -9.67 16.71 0.57
C ASN A 31 -9.29 15.26 0.84
N GLU A 32 -10.18 14.49 1.47
CA GLU A 32 -9.96 13.07 1.72
C GLU A 32 -9.84 12.28 0.42
N ALA A 33 -10.78 12.45 -0.51
CA ALA A 33 -10.71 11.83 -1.83
C ALA A 33 -9.41 12.17 -2.58
N ARG A 34 -8.92 13.40 -2.44
CA ARG A 34 -7.63 13.83 -2.98
C ARG A 34 -6.45 13.12 -2.33
N GLN A 35 -6.44 12.97 -1.00
CA GLN A 35 -5.38 12.26 -0.26
C GLN A 35 -5.30 10.79 -0.69
N PHE A 36 -6.43 10.11 -0.85
CA PHE A 36 -6.48 8.76 -1.41
C PHE A 36 -5.92 8.69 -2.83
N ALA A 37 -6.30 9.63 -3.71
CA ALA A 37 -5.81 9.66 -5.09
C ALA A 37 -4.29 9.91 -5.17
N GLU A 38 -3.77 10.85 -4.38
CA GLU A 38 -2.33 11.13 -4.30
C GLU A 38 -1.55 9.92 -3.76
N THR A 39 -2.08 9.24 -2.74
CA THR A 39 -1.45 8.05 -2.18
C THR A 39 -1.43 6.89 -3.19
N ARG A 40 -2.51 6.65 -3.92
CA ARG A 40 -2.55 5.66 -5.02
C ARG A 40 -1.48 5.94 -6.07
N THR A 41 -1.32 7.20 -6.46
CA THR A 41 -0.27 7.61 -7.42
C THR A 41 1.13 7.30 -6.88
N ARG A 42 1.38 7.50 -5.58
CA ARG A 42 2.66 7.15 -4.94
C ARG A 42 2.90 5.63 -4.92
N LEU A 43 1.86 4.83 -4.67
CA LEU A 43 1.95 3.37 -4.70
C LEU A 43 2.23 2.84 -6.12
N GLU A 44 1.61 3.41 -7.14
CA GLU A 44 1.87 3.09 -8.55
C GLU A 44 3.32 3.42 -8.92
N LEU A 45 3.82 4.61 -8.57
CA LEU A 45 5.22 5.00 -8.76
C LEU A 45 6.19 4.03 -8.05
N ALA A 46 5.86 3.62 -6.82
CA ALA A 46 6.66 2.65 -6.08
C ALA A 46 6.70 1.29 -6.80
N GLN A 47 5.58 0.81 -7.34
CA GLN A 47 5.53 -0.42 -8.11
C GLN A 47 6.40 -0.35 -9.38
N GLU A 48 6.35 0.76 -10.11
CA GLU A 48 7.20 0.98 -11.29
C GLU A 48 8.69 0.98 -10.92
N ALA A 49 9.05 1.64 -9.82
CA ALA A 49 10.43 1.69 -9.33
C ALA A 49 10.93 0.30 -8.89
N LEU A 50 10.08 -0.52 -8.26
CA LEU A 50 10.40 -1.90 -7.91
C LEU A 50 10.70 -2.75 -9.15
N ILE A 51 9.89 -2.62 -10.21
CA ILE A 51 10.13 -3.30 -11.49
C ILE A 51 11.45 -2.81 -12.12
N GLY A 52 11.68 -1.49 -12.14
CA GLY A 52 12.92 -0.91 -12.66
C GLY A 52 14.16 -1.40 -11.90
N PHE A 53 14.07 -1.49 -10.58
CA PHE A 53 15.12 -2.06 -9.74
C PHE A 53 15.38 -3.54 -10.09
N ALA A 54 14.32 -4.32 -10.30
CA ALA A 54 14.43 -5.72 -10.68
C ALA A 54 15.10 -5.94 -12.04
N ILE A 55 14.75 -5.12 -13.03
CA ILE A 55 15.41 -5.12 -14.34
C ILE A 55 16.91 -4.84 -14.21
N ARG A 56 17.28 -3.87 -13.35
CA ARG A 56 18.67 -3.43 -13.18
C ARG A 56 19.53 -4.41 -12.38
N ASN A 57 18.95 -5.09 -11.39
CA ASN A 57 19.69 -5.87 -10.40
C ASN A 57 19.43 -7.39 -10.47
N GLY A 58 18.48 -7.81 -11.32
CA GLY A 58 18.05 -9.21 -11.42
C GLY A 58 17.33 -9.71 -10.16
N ARG A 59 16.80 -8.81 -9.34
CA ARG A 59 16.11 -9.08 -8.06
C ARG A 59 15.28 -7.87 -7.60
N LEU A 60 14.25 -8.09 -6.80
CA LEU A 60 13.59 -7.03 -6.03
C LEU A 60 14.49 -6.58 -4.86
N PRO A 61 14.33 -5.33 -4.38
CA PRO A 61 15.03 -4.88 -3.18
C PRO A 61 14.43 -5.56 -1.94
N CYS A 62 15.24 -5.74 -0.91
CA CYS A 62 14.71 -6.08 0.40
C CYS A 62 13.96 -4.87 1.00
N PRO A 63 12.88 -5.09 1.78
CA PRO A 63 12.28 -4.00 2.53
C PRO A 63 13.29 -3.32 3.45
N ALA A 64 13.12 -2.02 3.60
CA ALA A 64 13.84 -1.24 4.59
C ALA A 64 13.25 -1.50 5.98
N ILE A 65 14.06 -1.22 7.00
CA ILE A 65 13.59 -1.17 8.39
C ILE A 65 13.22 0.29 8.67
N LEU A 66 12.11 0.52 9.37
CA LEU A 66 11.67 1.86 9.73
C LEU A 66 12.81 2.65 10.40
N GLY A 67 13.09 3.85 9.89
CA GLY A 67 14.13 4.74 10.39
C GLY A 67 15.56 4.40 9.95
N ASN A 68 15.78 3.43 9.07
CA ASN A 68 17.12 3.04 8.61
C ASN A 68 17.67 3.90 7.45
N GLY A 69 16.99 5.01 7.11
CA GLY A 69 17.37 5.86 5.98
C GLY A 69 16.78 5.43 4.63
N GLY A 70 15.77 4.55 4.63
CA GLY A 70 15.13 4.07 3.40
C GLY A 70 16.00 3.16 2.55
N LEU A 71 16.97 2.50 3.18
CA LEU A 71 17.88 1.56 2.53
C LEU A 71 17.34 0.14 2.67
N GLU A 72 17.42 -0.66 1.61
CA GLU A 72 17.06 -2.08 1.68
C GLU A 72 17.85 -2.80 2.79
N ALA A 73 17.19 -3.74 3.49
CA ALA A 73 17.78 -4.46 4.61
C ALA A 73 17.66 -5.99 4.46
N PRO A 74 18.77 -6.72 4.25
CA PRO A 74 20.15 -6.23 4.16
C PRO A 74 20.47 -5.55 2.80
N ALA A 75 21.48 -4.68 2.81
CA ALA A 75 22.04 -4.09 1.60
C ALA A 75 22.58 -5.18 0.68
N GLY A 76 22.23 -5.14 -0.61
CA GLY A 76 22.64 -6.16 -1.58
C GLY A 76 21.67 -7.34 -1.73
N GLY A 77 20.62 -7.40 -0.91
CA GLY A 77 19.57 -8.42 -0.99
C GLY A 77 19.93 -9.72 -0.26
N GLY A 78 19.20 -10.79 -0.56
CA GLY A 78 19.26 -12.07 0.15
C GLY A 78 18.06 -12.24 1.07
N ALA A 79 18.27 -12.86 2.23
CA ALA A 79 17.25 -13.03 3.26
C ALA A 79 16.94 -11.69 3.95
N CYS A 80 15.79 -11.10 3.62
CA CYS A 80 15.41 -9.79 4.13
C CYS A 80 15.10 -9.80 5.63
N THR A 81 15.46 -8.72 6.32
CA THR A 81 15.23 -8.60 7.76
C THR A 81 13.75 -8.41 8.11
N ALA A 82 13.01 -7.70 7.26
CA ALA A 82 11.58 -7.40 7.45
C ALA A 82 10.80 -7.71 6.17
N ALA A 83 10.93 -8.95 5.66
CA ALA A 83 10.39 -9.34 4.35
C ALA A 83 8.88 -9.07 4.19
N LEU A 84 8.08 -9.21 5.26
CA LEU A 84 6.62 -9.20 5.21
C LEU A 84 5.99 -7.94 5.81
N ASN A 85 6.74 -7.11 6.54
CA ASN A 85 6.22 -5.95 7.27
C ASN A 85 7.18 -4.74 7.28
N GLY A 86 8.08 -4.68 6.31
CA GLY A 86 9.04 -3.59 6.20
C GLY A 86 8.45 -2.31 5.60
N VAL A 87 9.32 -1.32 5.44
CA VAL A 87 9.00 -0.06 4.74
C VAL A 87 9.59 -0.07 3.33
N LEU A 88 8.97 0.67 2.42
CA LEU A 88 9.46 0.81 1.06
C LEU A 88 10.87 1.45 1.09
N PRO A 89 11.89 0.82 0.48
CA PRO A 89 13.26 1.31 0.53
C PRO A 89 13.45 2.45 -0.49
N GLY A 90 12.85 3.61 -0.20
CA GLY A 90 12.76 4.75 -1.12
C GLY A 90 14.11 5.31 -1.55
N ALA A 91 15.11 5.32 -0.66
CA ALA A 91 16.48 5.72 -1.01
C ALA A 91 17.16 4.69 -1.93
N THR A 92 17.00 3.39 -1.68
CA THR A 92 17.50 2.33 -2.58
C THR A 92 16.84 2.39 -3.96
N LEU A 93 15.55 2.73 -4.01
CA LEU A 93 14.80 2.89 -5.26
C LEU A 93 15.08 4.20 -5.99
N GLY A 94 15.77 5.16 -5.35
CA GLY A 94 16.06 6.47 -5.93
C GLY A 94 14.80 7.33 -6.15
N LEU A 95 13.77 7.14 -5.32
CA LEU A 95 12.52 7.89 -5.42
C LEU A 95 12.70 9.34 -4.98
N SER A 96 12.01 10.25 -5.66
CA SER A 96 11.89 11.65 -5.23
C SER A 96 10.75 11.82 -4.23
N GLY A 97 10.76 12.91 -3.46
CA GLY A 97 9.72 13.16 -2.45
C GLY A 97 9.82 12.29 -1.20
N VAL A 98 10.97 11.66 -0.96
CA VAL A 98 11.24 10.88 0.25
C VAL A 98 11.67 11.78 1.41
N THR A 99 11.28 11.42 2.63
CA THR A 99 11.72 12.06 3.88
C THR A 99 12.55 11.05 4.65
N ASN A 100 13.81 11.39 4.97
CA ASN A 100 14.78 10.45 5.56
C ASN A 100 14.91 9.13 4.75
N GLY A 101 14.75 9.21 3.43
CA GLY A 101 14.80 8.05 2.54
C GLY A 101 13.51 7.23 2.45
N GLU A 102 12.50 7.54 3.27
CA GLU A 102 11.21 6.86 3.26
C GLU A 102 10.20 7.61 2.39
N LEU A 103 9.47 6.89 1.54
CA LEU A 103 8.33 7.46 0.83
C LEU A 103 7.14 7.49 1.81
N LEU A 104 6.52 8.64 1.94
CA LEU A 104 5.34 8.81 2.80
C LEU A 104 4.06 8.82 1.96
N ASP A 105 2.91 8.52 2.56
CA ASP A 105 1.57 8.76 2.02
C ASP A 105 1.10 10.20 2.30
N SER A 106 -0.16 10.51 1.96
CA SER A 106 -0.74 11.84 2.19
C SER A 106 -1.05 12.15 3.66
N TRP A 107 -0.94 11.17 4.56
CA TRP A 107 -1.12 11.30 6.01
C TRP A 107 0.20 11.20 6.78
N GLU A 108 1.32 11.38 6.08
CA GLU A 108 2.69 11.30 6.61
C GLU A 108 3.06 9.92 7.18
N GLY A 109 2.29 8.88 6.82
CA GLY A 109 2.59 7.49 7.11
C GLY A 109 3.61 6.92 6.13
N PRO A 110 4.59 6.13 6.58
CA PRO A 110 5.55 5.50 5.68
C PRO A 110 4.85 4.45 4.81
N ILE A 111 5.10 4.49 3.50
CA ILE A 111 4.65 3.44 2.59
C ILE A 111 5.34 2.14 2.97
N ARG A 112 4.52 1.11 3.20
CA ARG A 112 4.96 -0.24 3.56
C ARG A 112 5.23 -1.07 2.34
N TYR A 113 6.11 -2.06 2.51
CA TYR A 113 6.50 -2.96 1.44
C TYR A 113 6.79 -4.35 1.98
N ALA A 114 6.15 -5.34 1.36
CA ALA A 114 6.37 -6.75 1.60
C ALA A 114 6.82 -7.43 0.30
N VAL A 115 7.70 -8.41 0.43
CA VAL A 115 8.20 -9.24 -0.65
C VAL A 115 8.22 -10.70 -0.21
N THR A 116 7.88 -11.61 -1.12
CA THR A 116 7.92 -13.03 -0.82
C THR A 116 9.35 -13.47 -0.44
N ASN A 117 9.44 -14.32 0.58
CA ASN A 117 10.70 -14.95 1.03
C ASN A 117 10.87 -16.39 0.50
N TRP A 118 10.06 -16.79 -0.49
CA TRP A 118 10.05 -18.14 -1.06
C TRP A 118 11.41 -18.61 -1.59
N SER A 119 11.66 -19.92 -1.52
CA SER A 119 12.88 -20.61 -1.97
C SER A 119 14.18 -19.93 -1.52
N THR A 120 14.27 -19.66 -0.21
CA THR A 120 15.45 -18.99 0.38
C THR A 120 15.67 -17.60 -0.22
N SER A 121 14.59 -16.82 -0.35
CA SER A 121 14.63 -15.43 -0.83
C SER A 121 15.06 -15.27 -2.30
N ALA A 122 14.52 -16.13 -3.17
CA ALA A 122 14.85 -16.14 -4.59
C ALA A 122 14.53 -14.82 -5.31
N PHE A 123 13.48 -14.11 -4.90
CA PHE A 123 13.09 -12.84 -5.52
C PHE A 123 13.95 -11.66 -5.09
N THR A 124 14.65 -11.77 -3.96
CA THR A 124 15.50 -10.71 -3.39
C THR A 124 16.97 -11.07 -3.42
N THR A 125 17.34 -12.20 -4.02
CA THR A 125 18.73 -12.62 -4.24
C THR A 125 19.10 -12.42 -5.71
N SER A 126 20.28 -11.85 -5.97
CA SER A 126 20.66 -11.47 -7.33
C SER A 126 20.64 -12.65 -8.29
N ASN A 127 19.97 -12.47 -9.44
CA ASN A 127 19.87 -13.41 -10.56
C ASN A 127 19.21 -14.77 -10.23
N GLN A 128 18.62 -14.93 -9.04
CA GLN A 128 17.95 -16.18 -8.67
C GLN A 128 16.63 -16.38 -9.43
N ILE A 129 15.95 -15.30 -9.84
CA ILE A 129 14.77 -15.38 -10.72
C ILE A 129 15.11 -16.07 -12.04
N ALA A 130 16.24 -15.71 -12.67
CA ALA A 130 16.74 -16.34 -13.89
C ALA A 130 17.23 -17.77 -13.64
N THR A 131 17.96 -17.99 -12.54
CA THR A 131 18.60 -19.28 -12.21
C THR A 131 17.57 -20.38 -11.94
N LEU A 132 16.50 -20.06 -11.20
CA LEU A 132 15.41 -21.01 -10.95
C LEU A 132 14.57 -21.22 -12.21
N GLY A 133 14.45 -20.20 -13.06
CA GLY A 133 13.62 -20.22 -14.25
C GLY A 133 12.15 -19.96 -13.93
N VAL A 134 11.47 -19.28 -14.86
CA VAL A 134 10.13 -18.72 -14.67
C VAL A 134 9.06 -19.75 -14.28
N ASN A 135 9.22 -21.01 -14.69
CA ASN A 135 8.27 -22.08 -14.39
C ASN A 135 8.35 -22.60 -12.95
N ASN A 136 9.46 -22.32 -12.25
CA ASN A 136 9.67 -22.79 -10.88
C ASN A 136 9.36 -21.72 -9.85
N LEU A 137 9.01 -20.50 -10.27
CA LEU A 137 8.69 -19.40 -9.37
C LEU A 137 7.32 -19.61 -8.72
N ALA A 138 7.27 -19.70 -7.39
CA ALA A 138 6.05 -19.88 -6.62
C ALA A 138 5.98 -18.89 -5.44
N PRO A 139 5.79 -17.59 -5.70
CA PRO A 139 5.72 -16.59 -4.65
C PRO A 139 4.53 -16.81 -3.71
N THR A 140 4.66 -16.41 -2.45
CA THR A 140 3.75 -16.84 -1.38
C THR A 140 2.73 -15.82 -0.92
N LEU A 141 2.82 -14.56 -1.38
CA LEU A 141 1.92 -13.51 -0.90
C LEU A 141 0.51 -13.73 -1.44
N LEU A 142 -0.50 -13.40 -0.63
CA LEU A 142 -1.91 -13.52 -0.96
C LEU A 142 -2.63 -12.23 -0.58
N VAL A 143 -3.56 -11.78 -1.43
CA VAL A 143 -4.42 -10.63 -1.13
C VAL A 143 -5.88 -11.08 -1.18
N CYS A 144 -6.63 -10.73 -0.13
CA CYS A 144 -8.01 -11.14 0.09
C CYS A 144 -8.91 -9.93 0.31
N ASN A 145 -10.22 -10.14 0.36
CA ASN A 145 -11.19 -9.08 0.63
C ASN A 145 -11.63 -8.97 2.11
N SER A 146 -11.12 -9.83 3.00
CA SER A 146 -11.35 -9.78 4.45
C SER A 146 -10.34 -10.65 5.22
N SER A 147 -10.03 -10.28 6.46
CA SER A 147 -9.09 -11.01 7.34
C SER A 147 -9.71 -12.19 8.10
N THR A 148 -10.99 -12.52 7.87
CA THR A 148 -11.56 -13.69 8.54
C THR A 148 -10.76 -14.95 8.18
N PRO A 149 -10.45 -15.87 9.12
CA PRO A 149 -9.53 -16.98 8.86
C PRO A 149 -9.94 -17.95 7.73
N THR A 150 -11.22 -17.92 7.35
CA THR A 150 -11.74 -18.68 6.20
C THR A 150 -11.60 -17.93 4.87
N ALA A 151 -11.39 -16.62 4.92
CA ALA A 151 -11.32 -15.71 3.79
C ALA A 151 -9.91 -15.36 3.35
N CYS A 152 -8.91 -15.39 4.25
CA CYS A 152 -7.52 -15.17 3.86
C CYS A 152 -6.59 -16.33 4.23
N SER A 153 -6.54 -17.29 3.31
CA SER A 153 -5.56 -18.38 3.33
C SER A 153 -5.49 -19.03 1.95
N GLY A 154 -4.46 -19.85 1.72
CA GLY A 154 -4.39 -20.71 0.52
C GLY A 154 -5.62 -21.61 0.32
N ALA A 155 -6.40 -21.89 1.38
CA ALA A 155 -7.62 -22.70 1.30
C ALA A 155 -8.91 -21.87 1.13
N ALA A 156 -8.82 -20.54 1.11
CA ALA A 156 -10.00 -19.68 1.03
C ALA A 156 -10.76 -19.86 -0.31
N PRO A 157 -12.09 -19.72 -0.31
CA PRO A 157 -12.90 -19.66 -1.53
C PRO A 157 -12.40 -18.59 -2.50
N ALA A 158 -12.48 -18.87 -3.81
CA ALA A 158 -12.06 -17.92 -4.85
C ALA A 158 -12.78 -16.56 -4.79
N ALA A 159 -14.01 -16.51 -4.25
CA ALA A 159 -14.75 -15.27 -4.07
C ALA A 159 -14.19 -14.33 -2.98
N GLN A 160 -13.33 -14.86 -2.10
CA GLN A 160 -12.70 -14.12 -1.00
C GLN A 160 -11.25 -13.73 -1.30
N LYS A 161 -10.64 -14.38 -2.30
CA LYS A 161 -9.30 -14.04 -2.79
C LYS A 161 -9.38 -13.00 -3.90
N LEU A 162 -8.59 -11.94 -3.78
CA LEU A 162 -8.39 -10.97 -4.86
C LEU A 162 -7.27 -11.40 -5.80
N THR A 163 -6.36 -12.26 -5.33
CA THR A 163 -5.26 -12.80 -6.12
C THR A 163 -5.25 -14.32 -6.08
N ALA A 164 -4.72 -14.93 -7.15
CA ALA A 164 -4.51 -16.37 -7.16
C ALA A 164 -3.26 -16.74 -6.36
N ASP A 165 -3.27 -17.92 -5.74
CA ASP A 165 -2.10 -18.44 -5.03
C ASP A 165 -0.90 -18.54 -5.98
N GLY A 166 0.31 -18.28 -5.49
CA GLY A 166 1.49 -18.39 -6.33
C GLY A 166 1.70 -17.23 -7.31
N THR A 167 0.95 -16.12 -7.19
CA THR A 167 1.04 -15.05 -8.19
C THR A 167 1.62 -13.73 -7.68
N VAL A 168 1.57 -13.42 -6.39
CA VAL A 168 1.98 -12.10 -5.87
C VAL A 168 3.40 -12.15 -5.32
N VAL A 169 4.31 -11.38 -5.93
CA VAL A 169 5.73 -11.33 -5.52
C VAL A 169 6.03 -10.25 -4.50
N ALA A 170 5.26 -9.16 -4.56
CA ALA A 170 5.43 -8.00 -3.70
C ALA A 170 4.10 -7.30 -3.48
N VAL A 171 3.95 -6.71 -2.29
CA VAL A 171 2.82 -5.87 -1.90
C VAL A 171 3.38 -4.53 -1.43
N VAL A 172 2.81 -3.43 -1.92
CA VAL A 172 3.13 -2.06 -1.53
C VAL A 172 1.85 -1.42 -1.03
N TYR A 173 1.86 -0.90 0.19
CA TYR A 173 0.64 -0.46 0.84
C TYR A 173 0.82 0.78 1.71
N SER A 174 -0.24 1.55 1.86
CA SER A 174 -0.39 2.62 2.84
C SER A 174 -1.35 2.16 3.92
N LEU A 175 -1.05 2.51 5.17
CA LEU A 175 -1.88 2.24 6.34
C LEU A 175 -2.94 3.35 6.58
N GLY A 176 -3.23 4.13 5.53
CA GLY A 176 -4.22 5.19 5.54
C GLY A 176 -4.00 6.27 6.60
N LYS A 177 -5.09 6.94 6.97
CA LYS A 177 -5.13 8.04 7.92
C LYS A 177 -4.90 7.55 9.35
N ASN A 178 -5.32 6.33 9.64
CA ASN A 178 -5.27 5.76 10.98
C ASN A 178 -3.96 5.00 11.27
N TRP A 179 -2.93 5.11 10.44
CA TRP A 179 -1.66 4.38 10.57
C TRP A 179 -0.95 4.45 11.94
N ARG A 180 -1.31 5.42 12.78
CA ARG A 180 -0.81 5.60 14.17
C ARG A 180 -1.74 5.03 15.25
N ALA A 181 -2.90 4.52 14.87
CA ALA A 181 -3.95 4.02 15.76
C ALA A 181 -3.94 2.49 15.85
N ALA A 182 -4.83 1.94 16.69
CA ALA A 182 -5.06 0.50 16.76
C ALA A 182 -5.97 0.09 15.60
N PRO A 183 -5.47 -0.74 14.65
CA PRO A 183 -6.20 -1.09 13.44
C PRO A 183 -7.44 -1.96 13.72
N GLY A 184 -8.45 -1.87 12.84
CA GLY A 184 -9.53 -2.86 12.78
C GLY A 184 -9.01 -4.26 12.41
N ALA A 185 -9.86 -5.29 12.42
CA ALA A 185 -9.40 -6.65 12.11
C ALA A 185 -8.84 -6.80 10.69
N ASP A 186 -9.42 -6.10 9.71
CA ASP A 186 -8.97 -6.12 8.32
C ASP A 186 -7.63 -5.38 8.14
N GLU A 187 -7.46 -4.21 8.79
CA GLU A 187 -6.20 -3.44 8.79
C GLU A 187 -5.10 -4.12 9.62
N ALA A 188 -5.47 -4.85 10.67
CA ALA A 188 -4.55 -5.58 11.52
C ALA A 188 -3.84 -6.70 10.75
N GLU A 189 -4.54 -7.34 9.81
CA GLU A 189 -3.95 -8.34 8.91
C GLU A 189 -2.77 -7.75 8.12
N ASN A 190 -2.91 -6.52 7.61
CA ASN A 190 -1.89 -5.88 6.79
C ASN A 190 -0.58 -5.56 7.56
N VAL A 191 -0.57 -5.70 8.90
CA VAL A 191 0.59 -5.38 9.76
C VAL A 191 1.02 -6.54 10.67
N ASP A 192 0.41 -7.71 10.58
CA ASP A 192 0.67 -8.83 11.50
C ASP A 192 1.99 -9.57 11.22
N GLY A 193 2.60 -9.33 10.05
CA GLY A 193 3.89 -9.86 9.65
C GLY A 193 3.82 -11.22 8.96
N ASP A 194 2.67 -11.62 8.45
CA ASP A 194 2.51 -12.83 7.65
C ASP A 194 2.40 -12.53 6.12
N ALA A 195 2.06 -13.55 5.31
CA ALA A 195 2.04 -13.44 3.85
C ALA A 195 0.66 -13.05 3.27
N ASN A 196 -0.32 -12.82 4.13
CA ASN A 196 -1.70 -12.51 3.79
C ASN A 196 -1.93 -11.01 3.98
N PHE A 197 -2.70 -10.45 3.05
CA PHE A 197 -3.05 -9.03 3.06
C PHE A 197 -4.53 -8.89 2.73
N VAL A 198 -5.16 -7.86 3.25
CA VAL A 198 -6.56 -7.52 2.96
C VAL A 198 -6.61 -6.24 2.16
N ASN A 199 -7.48 -6.23 1.15
CA ASN A 199 -7.83 -5.05 0.40
C ASN A 199 -9.31 -5.05 0.05
N HIS A 200 -10.01 -3.96 0.34
CA HIS A 200 -11.39 -3.74 -0.11
C HIS A 200 -11.71 -2.24 -0.13
N ASP A 201 -12.95 -1.87 -0.50
CA ASP A 201 -13.36 -0.47 -0.51
C ASP A 201 -13.30 0.17 0.89
N PRO A 202 -12.95 1.46 1.00
CA PRO A 202 -12.83 2.12 2.30
C PRO A 202 -14.10 2.02 3.14
N ARG A 203 -13.92 1.80 4.44
CA ARG A 203 -15.00 1.68 5.42
C ARG A 203 -14.83 2.76 6.49
N PRO A 204 -15.84 3.60 6.75
CA PRO A 204 -15.68 4.73 7.68
C PRO A 204 -15.56 4.28 9.13
N ALA A 205 -14.97 5.15 9.97
CA ALA A 205 -14.93 4.99 11.41
C ALA A 205 -16.30 4.63 12.02
N GLY A 206 -16.32 3.61 12.87
CA GLY A 206 -17.53 3.15 13.56
C GLY A 206 -18.44 2.21 12.76
N ALA A 207 -18.06 1.86 11.52
CA ALA A 207 -18.75 0.81 10.78
C ALA A 207 -18.56 -0.58 11.41
N GLY A 208 -19.52 -1.48 11.18
CA GLY A 208 -19.40 -2.88 11.59
C GLY A 208 -18.17 -3.54 10.94
N GLY A 209 -17.33 -4.19 11.75
CA GLY A 209 -16.07 -4.79 11.30
C GLY A 209 -14.83 -3.90 11.44
N GLY A 210 -14.98 -2.65 11.89
CA GLY A 210 -13.88 -1.68 12.05
C GLY A 210 -13.73 -0.75 10.84
N GLU A 211 -13.04 0.38 11.06
CA GLU A 211 -12.60 1.27 9.98
C GLU A 211 -11.66 0.52 9.04
N TYR A 212 -11.63 0.94 7.78
CA TYR A 212 -10.67 0.44 6.81
C TYR A 212 -10.31 1.57 5.86
N ASP A 213 -9.10 2.10 5.98
CA ASP A 213 -8.56 3.14 5.09
C ASP A 213 -7.23 2.76 4.42
N ASP A 214 -6.76 1.54 4.66
CA ASP A 214 -5.60 0.95 4.00
C ASP A 214 -5.76 0.92 2.47
N ILE A 215 -4.65 1.22 1.78
CA ILE A 215 -4.58 1.11 0.32
C ILE A 215 -3.49 0.12 -0.02
N VAL A 216 -3.88 -1.03 -0.55
CA VAL A 216 -2.96 -2.11 -0.91
C VAL A 216 -2.86 -2.25 -2.42
N THR A 217 -1.64 -2.26 -2.93
CA THR A 217 -1.34 -2.61 -4.32
C THR A 217 -0.33 -3.74 -4.35
N TRP A 218 -0.37 -4.56 -5.40
CA TRP A 218 0.48 -5.74 -5.49
C TRP A 218 1.07 -5.91 -6.88
N LEU A 219 2.26 -6.51 -6.91
CA LEU A 219 2.97 -6.87 -8.13
C LEU A 219 2.83 -8.37 -8.37
N SER A 220 2.32 -8.75 -9.54
CA SER A 220 2.28 -10.17 -9.92
C SER A 220 3.62 -10.62 -10.51
N VAL A 221 3.95 -11.90 -10.32
CA VAL A 221 5.10 -12.56 -10.93
C VAL A 221 5.06 -12.46 -12.45
N ASN A 222 3.87 -12.57 -13.06
CA ASN A 222 3.71 -12.52 -14.51
C ASN A 222 4.04 -11.14 -15.07
N VAL A 223 3.62 -10.07 -14.38
CA VAL A 223 3.95 -8.69 -14.76
C VAL A 223 5.45 -8.46 -14.58
N LEU A 224 6.02 -8.87 -13.45
CA LEU A 224 7.46 -8.71 -13.19
C LEU A 224 8.30 -9.43 -14.26
N VAL A 225 8.03 -10.72 -14.50
CA VAL A 225 8.75 -11.53 -15.49
C VAL A 225 8.58 -10.95 -16.89
N ASN A 226 7.35 -10.55 -17.29
CA ASN A 226 7.11 -9.94 -18.60
C ASN A 226 7.98 -8.69 -18.81
N ARG A 227 8.05 -7.81 -17.81
CA ARG A 227 8.86 -6.58 -17.87
C ARG A 227 10.36 -6.88 -17.90
N MET A 228 10.82 -7.86 -17.12
CA MET A 228 12.23 -8.26 -17.10
C MET A 228 12.67 -8.90 -18.42
N VAL A 229 11.86 -9.81 -18.99
CA VAL A 229 12.14 -10.41 -20.31
C VAL A 229 12.15 -9.36 -21.41
N ALA A 230 11.17 -8.44 -21.42
CA ALA A 230 11.11 -7.36 -22.40
C ALA A 230 12.33 -6.43 -22.36
N ALA A 231 12.96 -6.30 -21.20
CA ALA A 231 14.19 -5.52 -21.01
C ALA A 231 15.48 -6.33 -21.23
N GLY A 232 15.41 -7.63 -21.54
CA GLY A 232 16.56 -8.51 -21.69
C GLY A 232 17.29 -8.84 -20.38
N ALA A 233 16.60 -8.75 -19.24
CA ALA A 233 17.13 -9.06 -17.92
C ALA A 233 16.93 -10.54 -17.50
N LEU A 234 16.19 -11.32 -18.30
CA LEU A 234 15.95 -12.76 -18.14
C LEU A 234 16.17 -13.48 -19.47
#